data_AF-A0A7V9AX37-F1
#
_entry.id   AF-A0A7V9AX37-F1
#
_cell.length_a   1.000
_cell.length_b   1.000
_cell.length_c   1.000
_cell.angle_alpha   90.00
_cell.angle_beta   90.00
_cell.angle_gamma   90.00
#
_symmetry.space_group_name_H-M   'P 1'
#
loop_
_entity.id
_entity.type
_entity.pdbx_description
1 polymer ?
#
loop_
_entity_poly.entity_id
_entity_poly.type
_entity_poly.pdbx_seq_one_letter_code
_entity_poly.pdbx_strand_id
1 'polypeptide(L)'
;MAGALTLLLLAACTSTTEPSRSPPAEARQAKGPRAGMQPFAYSTPAPEASPTAADGVYTRRVTVAQAGGAPVPCRRCAPYRFDAGRSTLTLDSGRYYIAHRPASPKVMGFSSTGHFIVEGNRIVFFNDPNCTTTRGVYTWDASSGELTFGRRQDGCGIGLRAEFLTALPWTESGGA
;
A
#
# COMPACT_ATOMS: atom_id res chain seq x y z
N MET A 1 -7.72 37.89 65.35
CA MET A 1 -8.45 37.80 64.07
C MET A 1 -7.45 38.22 62.99
N ALA A 2 -6.55 37.37 62.48
CA ALA A 2 -6.75 36.25 61.54
C ALA A 2 -7.66 36.67 60.36
N GLY A 3 -7.23 36.75 59.10
CA GLY A 3 -5.94 36.58 58.44
C GLY A 3 -6.09 37.06 56.97
N ALA A 4 -5.04 37.59 56.36
CA ALA A 4 -5.02 37.95 54.94
C ALA A 4 -4.22 36.86 54.20
N LEU A 5 -4.92 36.11 53.35
CA LEU A 5 -4.36 35.01 52.55
C LEU A 5 -3.84 35.61 51.23
N THR A 6 -2.53 35.76 51.12
CA THR A 6 -1.86 36.19 49.88
C THR A 6 -1.74 35.00 48.93
N LEU A 7 -2.52 34.98 47.84
CA LEU A 7 -2.31 34.02 46.74
C LEU A 7 -1.11 34.44 45.89
N LEU A 8 -0.06 33.63 45.88
CA LEU A 8 1.02 33.69 44.89
C LEU A 8 0.58 32.96 43.61
N LEU A 9 0.38 33.71 42.53
CA LEU A 9 0.20 33.17 41.18
C LEU A 9 1.58 32.81 40.59
N LEU A 10 1.90 31.51 40.57
CA LEU A 10 3.03 30.97 39.82
C LEU A 10 2.65 30.93 38.32
N ALA A 11 3.23 31.84 37.52
CA ALA A 11 3.17 31.76 36.07
C ALA A 11 4.11 30.64 35.59
N ALA A 12 3.56 29.46 35.28
CA ALA A 12 4.30 28.39 34.65
C ALA A 12 4.41 28.64 33.14
N CYS A 13 5.63 28.87 32.65
CA CYS A 13 5.94 28.91 31.23
C CYS A 13 5.78 27.49 30.65
N THR A 14 4.66 27.21 30.00
CA THR A 14 4.51 26.00 29.19
C THR A 14 5.19 26.22 27.84
N SER A 15 6.42 25.73 27.71
CA SER A 15 7.10 25.59 26.42
C SER A 15 6.23 24.70 25.54
N THR A 16 5.57 25.29 24.54
CA THR A 16 4.88 24.54 23.50
C THR A 16 5.97 23.91 22.63
N THR A 17 6.30 22.64 22.90
CA THR A 17 7.10 21.84 21.98
C THR A 17 6.24 21.56 20.76
N GLU A 18 6.39 22.39 19.74
CA GLU A 18 5.87 22.12 18.40
C GLU A 18 6.44 20.77 17.92
N PRO A 19 5.62 19.80 17.50
CA PRO A 19 6.16 18.58 16.92
C PRO A 19 6.90 18.96 15.64
N SER A 20 8.22 18.80 15.67
CA SER A 20 9.10 18.95 14.52
C SER A 20 8.60 18.04 13.41
N ARG A 21 7.87 18.61 12.44
CA ARG A 21 7.59 17.94 11.17
C ARG A 21 8.93 17.74 10.50
N SER A 22 9.41 16.50 10.51
CA SER A 22 10.45 16.08 9.58
C SER A 22 10.02 16.49 8.17
N PRO A 23 10.93 17.04 7.34
CA PRO A 23 10.62 17.35 5.95
C PRO A 23 10.12 16.09 5.23
N PRO A 24 9.29 16.22 4.19
CA PRO A 24 8.88 15.08 3.39
C PRO A 24 10.13 14.36 2.94
N ALA A 25 10.19 13.04 3.15
CA ALA A 25 11.24 12.23 2.57
C ALA A 25 11.32 12.60 1.08
N GLU A 26 12.46 13.18 0.70
CA GLU A 26 12.81 13.54 -0.66
C GLU A 26 12.35 12.42 -1.58
N ALA A 27 11.45 12.75 -2.52
CA ALA A 27 10.72 11.79 -3.34
C ALA A 27 11.71 10.75 -3.89
N ARG A 28 11.73 9.58 -3.25
CA ARG A 28 12.65 8.51 -3.58
C ARG A 28 12.27 8.10 -4.98
N GLN A 29 13.10 8.46 -5.96
CA GLN A 29 12.96 7.97 -7.33
C GLN A 29 13.30 6.48 -7.31
N ALA A 30 12.35 5.68 -6.84
CA ALA A 30 12.32 4.27 -7.12
C ALA A 30 12.31 4.14 -8.64
N LYS A 31 13.19 3.30 -9.18
CA LYS A 31 13.20 2.98 -10.61
C LYS A 31 11.83 2.39 -10.94
N GLY A 32 10.95 3.25 -11.46
CA GLY A 32 9.54 2.97 -11.66
C GLY A 32 9.31 1.79 -12.61
N PRO A 33 8.05 1.37 -12.78
CA PRO A 33 7.72 0.29 -13.70
C PRO A 33 8.22 0.65 -15.11
N ARG A 34 8.54 -0.37 -15.94
CA ARG A 34 9.04 -0.17 -17.32
C ARG A 34 8.28 0.98 -18.00
N ALA A 35 9.02 1.99 -18.45
CA ALA A 35 8.48 3.10 -19.22
C ALA A 35 7.52 2.57 -20.30
N GLY A 36 6.24 2.97 -20.24
CA GLY A 36 5.23 2.68 -21.27
C GLY A 36 4.00 1.85 -20.88
N MET A 37 3.88 1.32 -19.65
CA MET A 37 2.63 0.66 -19.23
C MET A 37 1.67 1.66 -18.55
N GLN A 38 0.93 2.42 -19.36
CA GLN A 38 -0.21 3.19 -18.87
C GLN A 38 -1.39 2.24 -18.62
N PRO A 39 -1.92 2.15 -17.39
CA PRO A 39 -3.12 1.36 -17.14
C PRO A 39 -4.33 1.95 -17.88
N PHE A 40 -5.25 1.10 -18.31
CA PHE A 40 -6.47 1.55 -18.98
C PHE A 40 -7.46 2.15 -17.97
N ALA A 41 -8.13 3.25 -18.33
CA ALA A 41 -9.15 3.89 -17.51
C ALA A 41 -10.53 3.28 -17.79
N TYR A 42 -10.94 2.29 -17.00
CA TYR A 42 -12.21 1.57 -17.22
C TYR A 42 -13.44 2.37 -16.79
N SER A 43 -13.54 2.68 -15.49
CA SER A 43 -14.73 3.30 -14.89
C SER A 43 -14.44 4.61 -14.18
N THR A 44 -13.16 4.93 -13.98
CA THR A 44 -12.70 6.18 -13.37
C THR A 44 -11.63 6.78 -14.29
N PRO A 45 -11.62 8.10 -14.53
CA PRO A 45 -10.53 8.75 -15.24
C PRO A 45 -9.17 8.41 -14.62
N ALA A 46 -8.12 8.32 -15.44
CA ALA A 46 -6.77 8.24 -14.91
C ALA A 46 -6.49 9.51 -14.07
N PRO A 47 -5.89 9.38 -12.87
CA PRO A 47 -5.46 10.53 -12.11
C PRO A 47 -4.32 11.25 -12.84
N GLU A 48 -4.09 12.50 -12.48
CA GLU A 48 -2.88 13.21 -12.88
C GLU A 48 -1.65 12.43 -12.39
N ALA A 49 -0.60 12.37 -13.21
CA ALA A 49 0.63 11.71 -12.86
C ALA A 49 1.46 12.62 -11.95
N SER A 50 1.22 12.54 -10.65
CA SER A 50 1.92 13.31 -9.62
C SER A 50 2.52 12.38 -8.57
N PRO A 51 3.77 12.62 -8.09
CA PRO A 51 4.37 11.82 -7.04
C PRO A 51 3.49 11.72 -5.80
N THR A 52 3.49 10.55 -5.15
CA THR A 52 2.72 10.30 -3.93
C THR A 52 3.61 9.87 -2.78
N ALA A 53 3.15 10.08 -1.55
CA ALA A 53 3.87 9.61 -0.36
C ALA A 53 3.95 8.06 -0.25
N ALA A 54 3.16 7.33 -1.05
CA ALA A 54 3.17 5.88 -1.12
C ALA A 54 4.03 5.34 -2.28
N ASP A 55 4.68 6.21 -3.07
CA ASP A 55 5.47 5.78 -4.21
C ASP A 55 6.67 4.95 -3.76
N GLY A 56 6.96 3.89 -4.51
CA GLY A 56 8.01 2.95 -4.18
C GLY A 56 7.88 1.61 -4.88
N VAL A 57 8.92 0.80 -4.76
CA VAL A 57 8.91 -0.60 -5.15
C VAL A 57 8.95 -1.44 -3.89
N TYR A 58 7.94 -2.24 -3.67
CA TYR A 58 7.79 -3.08 -2.50
C TYR A 58 7.78 -4.55 -2.91
N THR A 59 8.41 -5.40 -2.11
CA THR A 59 8.44 -6.83 -2.34
C THR A 59 7.95 -7.60 -1.14
N ARG A 60 7.47 -8.80 -1.38
CA ARG A 60 7.04 -9.71 -0.33
C ARG A 60 7.33 -11.14 -0.71
N ARG A 61 7.85 -11.92 0.24
CA ARG A 61 8.00 -13.37 0.10
C ARG A 61 7.03 -14.05 1.05
N VAL A 62 6.22 -14.95 0.50
CA VAL A 62 5.23 -15.73 1.26
C VAL A 62 5.67 -17.18 1.24
N THR A 63 5.83 -17.78 2.42
CA THR A 63 6.15 -19.20 2.59
C THR A 63 4.90 -20.07 2.47
N VAL A 64 5.08 -21.38 2.29
CA VAL A 64 3.98 -22.37 2.27
C VAL A 64 3.18 -22.35 3.56
N ALA A 65 3.86 -22.20 4.72
CA ALA A 65 3.21 -22.11 6.01
C ALA A 65 2.36 -20.84 6.14
N GLN A 66 2.89 -19.68 5.71
CA GLN A 66 2.16 -18.42 5.71
C GLN A 66 0.95 -18.43 4.77
N ALA A 67 1.06 -19.11 3.62
CA ALA A 67 -0.04 -19.26 2.66
C ALA A 67 -1.10 -20.31 3.09
N GLY A 68 -0.91 -20.99 4.23
CA GLY A 68 -1.83 -22.02 4.70
C GLY A 68 -1.81 -23.33 3.90
N GLY A 69 -0.80 -23.54 3.05
CA GLY A 69 -0.69 -24.76 2.24
C GLY A 69 0.15 -24.62 0.98
N ALA A 70 0.38 -25.75 0.32
CA ALA A 70 1.08 -25.76 -0.96
C ALA A 70 0.20 -25.13 -2.06
N PRO A 71 0.76 -24.28 -2.94
CA PRO A 71 0.02 -23.70 -4.06
C PRO A 71 -0.64 -24.79 -4.93
N VAL A 72 -1.94 -24.64 -5.19
CA VAL A 72 -2.70 -25.58 -6.02
C VAL A 72 -2.56 -25.18 -7.50
N PRO A 73 -2.14 -26.08 -8.40
CA PRO A 73 -2.10 -25.82 -9.84
C PRO A 73 -3.48 -25.51 -10.41
N CYS A 74 -3.83 -24.22 -10.45
CA CYS A 74 -5.09 -23.75 -10.99
C CYS A 74 -4.85 -22.92 -12.24
N ARG A 75 -5.42 -23.36 -13.36
CA ARG A 75 -5.28 -22.68 -14.67
C ARG A 75 -6.32 -21.58 -14.91
N ARG A 76 -7.41 -21.56 -14.12
CA ARG A 76 -8.56 -20.64 -14.31
C ARG A 76 -8.95 -19.90 -13.04
N CYS A 77 -8.05 -19.83 -12.06
CA CYS A 77 -8.34 -19.12 -10.83
C CYS A 77 -8.29 -17.61 -11.05
N ALA A 78 -9.11 -16.90 -10.28
CA ALA A 78 -9.01 -15.46 -10.19
C ALA A 78 -7.58 -15.05 -9.73
N PRO A 79 -7.09 -13.89 -10.17
CA PRO A 79 -5.85 -13.32 -9.64
C PRO A 79 -6.02 -12.96 -8.16
N TYR A 80 -4.93 -12.52 -7.53
CA TYR A 80 -4.90 -12.17 -6.10
C TYR A 80 -5.07 -13.34 -5.13
N ARG A 81 -4.88 -14.58 -5.58
CA ARG A 81 -4.70 -15.68 -4.63
C ARG A 81 -3.48 -15.42 -3.75
N PHE A 82 -3.64 -15.62 -2.45
CA PHE A 82 -2.54 -15.54 -1.49
C PHE A 82 -1.78 -16.87 -1.44
N ASP A 83 -1.04 -17.16 -2.51
CA ASP A 83 -0.22 -18.36 -2.62
C ASP A 83 1.26 -18.06 -2.23
N ALA A 84 1.98 -19.11 -1.81
CA ALA A 84 3.41 -19.02 -1.54
C ALA A 84 4.19 -18.60 -2.80
N GLY A 85 5.15 -17.69 -2.64
CA GLY A 85 5.90 -17.11 -3.76
C GLY A 85 6.49 -15.75 -3.46
N ARG A 86 6.91 -15.05 -4.51
CA ARG A 86 7.42 -13.67 -4.43
C ARG A 86 6.48 -12.73 -5.17
N SER A 87 6.10 -11.65 -4.50
CA SER A 87 5.30 -10.58 -5.08
C SER A 87 6.09 -9.28 -5.12
N THR A 88 5.83 -8.47 -6.14
CA THR A 88 6.31 -7.10 -6.26
C THR A 88 5.10 -6.19 -6.46
N LEU A 89 5.03 -5.11 -5.70
CA LEU A 89 4.10 -4.01 -5.86
C LEU A 89 4.92 -2.75 -6.19
N THR A 90 4.62 -2.11 -7.30
CA THR A 90 5.19 -0.82 -7.65
C THR A 90 4.08 0.22 -7.58
N LEU A 91 4.34 1.31 -6.88
CA LEU A 91 3.51 2.50 -6.80
C LEU A 91 4.32 3.65 -7.38
N ASP A 92 3.81 4.29 -8.43
CA ASP A 92 4.48 5.37 -9.12
C ASP A 92 3.46 6.37 -9.64
N SER A 93 3.44 7.57 -9.05
CA SER A 93 2.73 8.74 -9.57
C SER A 93 1.28 8.44 -9.94
N GLY A 94 0.55 7.77 -9.04
CA GLY A 94 -0.87 7.41 -9.23
C GLY A 94 -1.11 6.15 -10.09
N ARG A 95 -0.08 5.37 -10.42
CA ARG A 95 -0.17 4.11 -11.16
C ARG A 95 0.41 2.98 -10.33
N TYR A 96 -0.24 1.82 -10.33
CA TYR A 96 0.31 0.64 -9.69
C TYR A 96 0.57 -0.50 -10.68
N TYR A 97 1.54 -1.33 -10.30
CA TYR A 97 1.82 -2.59 -10.95
C TYR A 97 2.05 -3.67 -9.89
N ILE A 98 1.39 -4.81 -10.04
CA ILE A 98 1.57 -6.00 -9.21
C ILE A 98 2.05 -7.13 -10.09
N ALA A 99 3.06 -7.85 -9.62
CA ALA A 99 3.46 -9.13 -10.18
C ALA A 99 3.66 -10.15 -9.07
N HIS A 100 3.03 -11.31 -9.21
CA HIS A 100 3.20 -12.45 -8.33
C HIS A 100 3.84 -13.61 -9.09
N ARG A 101 4.92 -14.15 -8.54
CA ARG A 101 5.60 -15.36 -9.02
C ARG A 101 5.45 -16.45 -7.96
N PRO A 102 4.64 -17.49 -8.20
CA PRO A 102 4.46 -18.60 -7.27
C PRO A 102 5.78 -19.33 -6.99
N ALA A 103 5.88 -19.97 -5.83
CA ALA A 103 7.04 -20.76 -5.45
C ALA A 103 7.17 -22.07 -6.28
N SER A 104 6.06 -22.56 -6.84
CA SER A 104 6.03 -23.76 -7.66
C SER A 104 5.92 -23.41 -9.15
N PRO A 105 6.76 -24.00 -10.03
CA PRO A 105 6.69 -23.76 -11.47
C PRO A 105 5.42 -24.36 -12.11
N LYS A 106 4.70 -25.22 -11.39
CA LYS A 106 3.42 -25.79 -11.85
C LYS A 106 2.24 -24.86 -11.63
N VAL A 107 2.44 -23.74 -10.93
CA VAL A 107 1.41 -22.75 -10.62
C VAL A 107 1.68 -21.49 -11.43
N MET A 108 0.64 -20.99 -12.10
CA MET A 108 0.72 -19.76 -12.88
C MET A 108 0.73 -18.55 -11.94
N GLY A 109 1.64 -17.62 -12.20
CA GLY A 109 1.62 -16.31 -11.57
C GLY A 109 0.52 -15.41 -12.14
N PHE A 110 0.42 -14.22 -11.58
CA PHE A 110 -0.45 -13.18 -12.12
C PHE A 110 0.25 -11.84 -12.11
N SER A 111 -0.24 -10.93 -12.94
CA SER A 111 0.07 -9.52 -12.85
C SER A 111 -1.22 -8.71 -12.91
N SER A 112 -1.18 -7.52 -12.36
CA SER A 112 -2.26 -6.54 -12.47
C SER A 112 -1.67 -5.14 -12.53
N THR A 113 -2.40 -4.23 -13.15
CA THR A 113 -2.05 -2.81 -13.20
C THR A 113 -3.31 -1.98 -13.10
N GLY A 114 -3.18 -0.77 -12.58
CA GLY A 114 -4.29 0.13 -12.45
C GLY A 114 -3.81 1.47 -11.91
N HIS A 115 -4.75 2.23 -11.40
CA HIS A 115 -4.49 3.54 -10.86
C HIS A 115 -4.71 3.55 -9.35
N PHE A 116 -4.06 4.50 -8.69
CA PHE A 116 -4.32 4.77 -7.29
C PHE A 116 -4.30 6.26 -7.00
N ILE A 117 -4.94 6.64 -5.89
CA ILE A 117 -4.84 7.97 -5.29
C ILE A 117 -4.60 7.82 -3.79
N VAL A 118 -3.94 8.81 -3.21
CA VAL A 118 -3.64 8.88 -1.78
C VAL A 118 -4.23 10.16 -1.20
N GLU A 119 -4.94 10.02 -0.09
CA GLU A 119 -5.52 11.13 0.67
C GLU A 119 -5.32 10.87 2.17
N GLY A 120 -4.33 11.53 2.77
CA GLY A 120 -3.93 11.25 4.15
C GLY A 120 -3.54 9.78 4.34
N ASN A 121 -4.13 9.12 5.33
CA ASN A 121 -3.91 7.69 5.60
C ASN A 121 -4.75 6.75 4.74
N ARG A 122 -5.42 7.26 3.69
CA ARG A 122 -6.27 6.47 2.78
C ARG A 122 -5.61 6.33 1.42
N ILE A 123 -5.59 5.11 0.91
CA ILE A 123 -5.21 4.80 -0.47
C ILE A 123 -6.38 4.11 -1.17
N VAL A 124 -6.61 4.45 -2.43
CA VAL A 124 -7.69 3.87 -3.24
C VAL A 124 -7.11 3.29 -4.53
N PHE A 125 -7.25 1.99 -4.73
CA PHE A 125 -6.89 1.27 -5.95
C PHE A 125 -8.11 1.11 -6.86
N PHE A 126 -7.97 1.43 -8.15
CA PHE A 126 -9.05 1.37 -9.13
C PHE A 126 -8.51 1.13 -10.54
N ASN A 127 -9.40 0.93 -11.51
CA ASN A 127 -9.04 0.62 -12.91
C ASN A 127 -8.20 -0.66 -13.06
N ASP A 128 -8.39 -1.61 -12.16
CA ASP A 128 -7.80 -2.94 -12.27
C ASP A 128 -8.48 -3.72 -13.41
N PRO A 129 -7.76 -4.38 -14.32
CA PRO A 129 -8.37 -5.17 -15.39
C PRO A 129 -9.21 -6.34 -14.88
N ASN A 130 -8.94 -6.83 -13.67
CA ASN A 130 -9.71 -7.91 -13.05
C ASN A 130 -10.91 -7.41 -12.25
N CYS A 131 -10.98 -6.09 -12.00
CA CYS A 131 -11.95 -5.43 -11.14
C CYS A 131 -12.33 -4.05 -11.70
N THR A 132 -12.78 -4.05 -12.95
CA THR A 132 -12.96 -2.85 -13.79
C THR A 132 -13.97 -1.84 -13.23
N THR A 133 -14.93 -2.31 -12.43
CA THR A 133 -15.99 -1.50 -11.80
C THR A 133 -15.81 -1.33 -10.29
N THR A 134 -14.76 -1.91 -9.70
CA THR A 134 -14.61 -1.96 -8.24
C THR A 134 -13.40 -1.17 -7.76
N ARG A 135 -13.63 -0.31 -6.78
CA ARG A 135 -12.58 0.42 -6.05
C ARG A 135 -12.21 -0.35 -4.78
N GLY A 136 -10.91 -0.40 -4.50
CA GLY A 136 -10.36 -0.94 -3.26
C GLY A 136 -9.86 0.18 -2.38
N VAL A 137 -10.44 0.36 -1.21
CA VAL A 137 -10.12 1.40 -0.24
C VAL A 137 -9.41 0.78 0.95
N TYR A 138 -8.25 1.32 1.28
CA TYR A 138 -7.39 0.83 2.34
C TYR A 138 -6.89 1.98 3.21
N THR A 139 -6.69 1.70 4.50
CA THR A 139 -5.71 2.47 5.27
C THR A 139 -4.31 2.02 4.85
N TRP A 140 -3.34 2.91 4.87
CA TRP A 140 -1.96 2.57 4.57
C TRP A 140 -1.00 3.26 5.53
N ASP A 141 0.14 2.60 5.76
CA ASP A 141 1.30 3.18 6.44
C ASP A 141 2.57 2.70 5.74
N ALA A 142 3.49 3.62 5.49
CA ALA A 142 4.83 3.34 4.99
C ALA A 142 5.84 3.84 6.03
N SER A 143 6.28 2.94 6.91
CA SER A 143 7.20 3.25 7.99
C SER A 143 8.28 2.17 8.11
N SER A 144 9.49 2.57 8.50
CA SER A 144 10.61 1.65 8.74
C SER A 144 10.96 0.73 7.56
N GLY A 145 10.75 1.18 6.32
CA GLY A 145 11.00 0.36 5.12
C GLY A 145 9.96 -0.72 4.86
N GLU A 146 8.79 -0.64 5.50
CA GLU A 146 7.64 -1.50 5.23
C GLU A 146 6.42 -0.69 4.82
N LEU A 147 5.61 -1.26 3.93
CA LEU A 147 4.30 -0.77 3.55
C LEU A 147 3.25 -1.77 4.04
N THR A 148 2.28 -1.28 4.79
CA THR A 148 1.15 -2.07 5.29
C THR A 148 -0.16 -1.50 4.81
N PHE A 149 -1.15 -2.38 4.66
CA PHE A 149 -2.50 -2.00 4.28
C PHE A 149 -3.52 -2.58 5.27
N GLY A 150 -4.52 -1.79 5.62
CA GLY A 150 -5.71 -2.22 6.35
C GLY A 150 -6.93 -2.13 5.44
N ARG A 151 -7.67 -3.25 5.28
CA ARG A 151 -8.88 -3.27 4.44
C ARG A 151 -9.95 -2.36 5.04
N ARG A 152 -10.48 -1.42 4.25
CA ARG A 152 -11.70 -0.67 4.58
C ARG A 152 -12.87 -1.11 3.72
N GLN A 153 -12.66 -1.20 2.41
CA GLN A 153 -13.67 -1.68 1.47
C GLN A 153 -13.00 -2.22 0.21
N ASP A 154 -13.23 -3.49 -0.13
CA ASP A 154 -12.84 -4.01 -1.45
C ASP A 154 -13.60 -5.31 -1.74
N GLY A 155 -14.42 -5.30 -2.79
CA GLY A 155 -15.15 -6.49 -3.26
C GLY A 155 -14.46 -7.23 -4.42
N CYS A 156 -13.30 -6.73 -4.87
CA CYS A 156 -12.59 -7.23 -6.04
C CYS A 156 -12.23 -8.72 -5.90
N GLY A 157 -12.59 -9.51 -6.91
CA GLY A 157 -12.31 -10.95 -6.93
C GLY A 157 -12.89 -11.70 -5.74
N ILE A 158 -14.10 -11.35 -5.28
CA ILE A 158 -14.71 -11.95 -4.08
C ILE A 158 -13.84 -11.70 -2.83
N GLY A 159 -13.20 -10.53 -2.76
CA GLY A 159 -12.34 -10.11 -1.64
C GLY A 159 -10.88 -10.53 -1.76
N LEU A 160 -10.49 -11.29 -2.78
CA LEU A 160 -9.11 -11.77 -2.96
C LEU A 160 -8.08 -10.64 -3.06
N ARG A 161 -8.40 -9.52 -3.73
CA ARG A 161 -7.46 -8.38 -3.80
C ARG A 161 -7.15 -7.81 -2.42
N ALA A 162 -8.18 -7.69 -1.56
CA ALA A 162 -7.98 -7.24 -0.20
C ALA A 162 -7.14 -8.24 0.59
N GLU A 163 -7.50 -9.52 0.56
CA GLU A 163 -6.73 -10.57 1.23
C GLU A 163 -5.26 -10.53 0.81
N PHE A 164 -4.99 -10.49 -0.49
CA PHE A 164 -3.64 -10.40 -1.02
C PHE A 164 -2.90 -9.15 -0.54
N LEU A 165 -3.50 -7.96 -0.64
CA LEU A 165 -2.80 -6.71 -0.30
C LEU A 165 -2.53 -6.61 1.21
N THR A 166 -3.43 -7.10 2.06
CA THR A 166 -3.37 -6.90 3.52
C THR A 166 -2.78 -8.08 4.30
N ALA A 167 -2.57 -9.24 3.69
CA ALA A 167 -2.19 -10.46 4.41
C ALA A 167 -0.87 -10.33 5.21
N LEU A 168 0.10 -9.58 4.68
CA LEU A 168 1.44 -9.44 5.25
C LEU A 168 2.06 -8.11 4.80
N PRO A 169 2.95 -7.50 5.61
CA PRO A 169 3.70 -6.30 5.21
C PRO A 169 4.49 -6.50 3.90
N TRP A 170 4.70 -5.39 3.21
CA TRP A 170 5.52 -5.31 2.02
C TRP A 170 6.83 -4.60 2.35
N THR A 171 7.97 -5.20 2.05
CA THR A 171 9.27 -4.58 2.30
C THR A 171 9.64 -3.66 1.14
N GLU A 172 9.95 -2.40 1.44
CA GLU A 172 10.54 -1.46 0.47
C GLU A 172 11.83 -2.06 -0.08
N SER A 173 11.87 -2.20 -1.39
CA SER A 173 13.09 -2.58 -2.10
C SER A 173 13.89 -1.31 -2.25
N GLY A 174 14.87 -1.10 -1.35
CA GLY A 174 15.79 0.03 -1.45
C GLY A 174 16.31 0.14 -2.87
N GLY A 175 16.24 1.34 -3.45
CA GLY A 175 16.89 1.62 -4.73
C GLY A 175 18.37 1.29 -4.61
N ALA A 176 18.77 0.17 -5.21
CA ALA A 176 20.18 -0.14 -5.43
C ALA A 176 20.71 0.70 -6.60
#